data_AF-A0A969B711-F1
#
_entry.id   AF-A0A969B711-F1
#
_cell.length_a   1.000
_cell.length_b   1.000
_cell.length_c   1.000
_cell.angle_alpha   90.00
_cell.angle_beta   90.00
_cell.angle_gamma   90.00
#
_symmetry.space_group_name_H-M   'P 1'
#
loop_
_entity.id
_entity.type
_entity.pdbx_description
1 polymer ?
#
loop_
_entity_poly.entity_id
_entity_poly.type
_entity_poly.pdbx_seq_one_letter_code
_entity_poly.pdbx_strand_id
1 'polypeptide(L)'
;MAGINPDGAVKGATTSVDATAYTNSFSQLTGATITTQYTLDAATNSLLIQNPPNSGTQTSQLAVTLNGAPLNFDAVNGFDIPANVRAAASNVPVTGRGFAALQVGSSTNLYAIELSTGAATLIGPVGTGATPLAGLAVGDAPAGSIGFREATYTVSEDGGTIDLNLVRADGSTGALTVSLAATAGTANNSDFTGAPVVVTFADGQTRHRHYQHHRGRCRGTHGNSHFCAQ
;
A
#
# COMPACT_ATOMS: atom_id res chain seq x y z
N MET A 1 3.65 -39.56 4.46
CA MET A 1 2.22 -39.23 4.56
C MET A 1 1.97 -38.08 3.62
N ALA A 2 1.18 -38.26 2.55
CA ALA A 2 0.62 -37.11 1.84
C ALA A 2 -0.39 -36.44 2.79
N GLY A 3 -0.36 -35.11 2.90
CA GLY A 3 -1.35 -34.39 3.71
C GLY A 3 -2.76 -34.77 3.28
N ILE A 4 -3.71 -34.81 4.22
CA ILE A 4 -5.11 -35.17 3.93
C ILE A 4 -5.86 -34.11 3.11
N ASN A 5 -5.22 -32.97 2.83
CA ASN A 5 -5.70 -31.92 1.95
C ASN A 5 -4.51 -31.25 1.24
N PRO A 6 -3.83 -31.92 0.30
CA PRO A 6 -2.74 -31.33 -0.44
C PRO A 6 -3.30 -30.43 -1.57
N ASP A 7 -2.61 -29.35 -1.86
CA ASP A 7 -2.94 -28.53 -3.03
C ASP A 7 -2.87 -29.35 -4.32
N GLY A 8 -3.66 -28.93 -5.31
CA GLY A 8 -3.59 -29.50 -6.65
C GLY A 8 -2.24 -29.23 -7.31
N ALA A 9 -1.78 -30.17 -8.13
CA ALA A 9 -0.56 -29.98 -8.91
C ALA A 9 -0.65 -28.77 -9.84
N VAL A 10 0.49 -28.10 -10.06
CA VAL A 10 0.64 -27.05 -11.07
C VAL A 10 0.32 -27.64 -12.45
N LYS A 11 -0.58 -27.01 -13.20
CA LYS A 11 -1.05 -27.49 -14.50
C LYS A 11 -1.59 -26.37 -15.38
N GLY A 12 -1.89 -26.69 -16.65
CA GLY A 12 -2.51 -25.75 -17.58
C GLY A 12 -1.48 -25.23 -18.58
N ALA A 13 -1.36 -23.91 -18.68
CA ALA A 13 -0.45 -23.24 -19.62
C ALA A 13 1.04 -23.56 -19.36
N THR A 14 1.39 -23.87 -18.11
CA THR A 14 2.69 -24.41 -17.70
C THR A 14 2.51 -25.42 -16.56
N THR A 15 3.52 -26.26 -16.34
CA THR A 15 3.59 -27.21 -15.21
C THR A 15 4.64 -26.80 -14.18
N SER A 16 5.27 -25.62 -14.33
CA SER A 16 6.24 -25.04 -13.40
C SER A 16 5.83 -23.63 -12.97
N VAL A 17 6.26 -23.25 -11.77
CA VAL A 17 6.15 -21.89 -11.23
C VAL A 17 7.43 -21.65 -10.44
N ASP A 18 8.18 -20.61 -10.79
CA ASP A 18 9.43 -20.27 -10.11
C ASP A 18 9.22 -19.25 -8.99
N ALA A 19 8.24 -18.36 -9.16
CA ALA A 19 7.86 -17.39 -8.13
C ALA A 19 6.39 -17.04 -8.20
N THR A 20 5.83 -16.57 -7.08
CA THR A 20 4.45 -16.11 -6.99
C THR A 20 4.33 -14.91 -6.06
N ALA A 21 3.40 -14.02 -6.38
CA ALA A 21 3.04 -12.88 -5.55
C ALA A 21 1.55 -12.59 -5.67
N TYR A 22 0.98 -11.91 -4.68
CA TYR A 22 -0.43 -11.55 -4.64
C TYR A 22 -0.61 -10.04 -4.78
N THR A 23 -1.65 -9.64 -5.51
CA THR A 23 -2.21 -8.29 -5.35
C THR A 23 -2.91 -8.19 -4.00
N ASN A 24 -3.11 -6.97 -3.50
CA ASN A 24 -3.75 -6.74 -2.19
C ASN A 24 -2.99 -7.39 -1.02
N SER A 25 -1.66 -7.51 -1.10
CA SER A 25 -0.80 -8.18 -0.10
C SER A 25 -0.72 -7.50 1.29
N PHE A 26 -1.39 -6.37 1.53
CA PHE A 26 -1.46 -5.72 2.84
C PHE A 26 -2.91 -5.62 3.34
N SER A 27 -3.04 -5.71 4.67
CA SER A 27 -4.20 -5.37 5.51
C SER A 27 -5.27 -4.56 4.79
N GLN A 28 -6.19 -5.26 4.13
CA GLN A 28 -7.50 -4.71 3.90
C GLN A 28 -8.18 -4.66 5.27
N LEU A 29 -8.32 -3.44 5.78
CA LEU A 29 -9.26 -3.14 6.86
C LEU A 29 -10.59 -3.84 6.53
N THR A 30 -10.90 -4.89 7.30
CA THR A 30 -12.18 -5.61 7.36
C THR A 30 -12.76 -6.13 6.04
N GLY A 31 -12.64 -7.45 5.81
CA GLY A 31 -13.60 -8.20 4.98
C GLY A 31 -13.21 -8.50 3.53
N ALA A 32 -11.97 -8.27 3.12
CA ALA A 32 -11.59 -8.52 1.74
C ALA A 32 -11.09 -9.94 1.46
N THR A 33 -11.77 -10.59 0.53
CA THR A 33 -11.45 -11.90 -0.07
C THR A 33 -10.91 -11.76 -1.50
N ILE A 34 -10.59 -10.53 -1.91
CA ILE A 34 -10.21 -10.20 -3.29
C ILE A 34 -8.69 -10.20 -3.40
N THR A 35 -8.16 -11.21 -4.08
CA THR A 35 -6.75 -11.31 -4.45
C THR A 35 -6.64 -11.91 -5.85
N THR A 36 -5.57 -11.56 -6.55
CA THR A 36 -5.14 -12.26 -7.75
C THR A 36 -3.73 -12.79 -7.49
N GLN A 37 -3.56 -14.11 -7.59
CA GLN A 37 -2.24 -14.74 -7.54
C GLN A 37 -1.59 -14.66 -8.91
N TYR A 38 -0.47 -13.95 -8.99
CA TYR A 38 0.40 -13.97 -10.15
C TYR A 38 1.55 -14.94 -9.95
N THR A 39 1.99 -15.54 -11.05
CA THR A 39 3.12 -16.48 -11.11
C THR A 39 4.07 -16.06 -12.22
N LEU A 40 5.36 -16.26 -12.00
CA LEU A 40 6.40 -16.18 -13.04
C LEU A 40 7.02 -17.54 -13.25
N ASP A 41 7.26 -17.85 -14.52
CA ASP A 41 7.82 -19.12 -14.96
C ASP A 41 8.88 -18.89 -16.04
N ALA A 42 10.13 -19.26 -15.75
CA ALA A 42 11.26 -19.17 -16.65
C ALA A 42 11.21 -20.22 -17.76
N ALA A 43 10.53 -21.36 -17.54
CA ALA A 43 10.37 -22.38 -18.58
C ALA A 43 9.55 -21.87 -19.78
N THR A 44 8.61 -20.96 -19.53
CA THR A 44 7.75 -20.35 -20.56
C THR A 44 7.98 -18.84 -20.75
N ASN A 45 8.94 -18.24 -20.03
CA ASN A 45 9.21 -16.81 -19.99
C ASN A 45 7.95 -15.93 -19.83
N SER A 46 7.05 -16.36 -18.96
CA SER A 46 5.70 -15.81 -18.88
C SER A 46 5.29 -15.40 -17.47
N LEU A 47 4.44 -14.38 -17.41
CA LEU A 47 3.62 -14.01 -16.26
C LEU A 47 2.25 -14.66 -16.44
N LEU A 48 1.75 -15.35 -15.42
CA LEU A 48 0.46 -16.03 -15.47
C LEU A 48 -0.37 -15.72 -14.21
N ILE A 49 -1.65 -16.09 -14.25
CA ILE A 49 -2.54 -16.10 -13.09
C ILE A 49 -2.83 -17.54 -12.71
N GLN A 50 -2.60 -17.89 -11.44
CA GLN A 50 -3.03 -19.18 -10.92
C GLN A 50 -4.48 -19.11 -10.44
N ASN A 51 -5.38 -19.77 -11.15
CA ASN A 51 -6.82 -19.73 -10.88
C ASN A 51 -7.51 -21.09 -11.15
N PRO A 52 -8.10 -21.76 -10.14
CA PRO A 52 -8.04 -21.40 -8.72
C PRO A 52 -6.63 -21.61 -8.11
N PRO A 53 -6.19 -20.79 -7.14
CA PRO A 53 -4.91 -20.94 -6.45
C PRO A 53 -4.64 -22.37 -5.94
N ASN A 54 -5.55 -22.92 -5.12
CA ASN A 54 -5.37 -24.25 -4.51
C ASN A 54 -5.46 -25.41 -5.52
N SER A 55 -5.81 -25.12 -6.77
CA SER A 55 -5.87 -26.10 -7.86
C SER A 55 -4.62 -26.07 -8.74
N GLY A 56 -3.69 -25.15 -8.54
CA GLY A 56 -2.44 -25.06 -9.32
C GLY A 56 -2.63 -24.67 -10.80
N THR A 57 -3.84 -24.26 -11.22
CA THR A 57 -4.15 -24.10 -12.65
C THR A 57 -3.66 -22.75 -13.16
N GLN A 58 -2.71 -22.77 -14.09
CA GLN A 58 -2.11 -21.60 -14.71
C GLN A 58 -2.93 -21.12 -15.90
N THR A 59 -3.35 -19.86 -15.86
CA THR A 59 -4.25 -19.20 -16.82
C THR A 59 -3.72 -17.82 -17.21
N SER A 60 -4.34 -17.18 -18.20
CA SER A 60 -4.02 -15.80 -18.61
C SER A 60 -2.52 -15.57 -18.87
N GLN A 61 -1.90 -16.49 -19.58
CA GLN A 61 -0.46 -16.43 -19.88
C GLN A 61 -0.13 -15.18 -20.70
N LEU A 62 0.80 -14.38 -20.19
CA LEU A 62 1.37 -13.22 -20.86
C LEU A 62 2.87 -13.44 -21.01
N ALA A 63 3.36 -13.41 -22.24
CA ALA A 63 4.80 -13.41 -22.49
C ALA A 63 5.42 -12.16 -21.85
N VAL A 64 6.51 -12.32 -21.11
CA VAL A 64 7.25 -11.17 -20.59
C VAL A 64 8.05 -10.57 -21.74
N THR A 65 7.90 -9.26 -21.97
CA THR A 65 8.56 -8.57 -23.08
C THR A 65 9.37 -7.38 -22.59
N LEU A 66 10.52 -7.12 -23.21
CA LEU A 66 11.30 -5.91 -23.00
C LEU A 66 11.35 -5.13 -24.31
N ASN A 67 10.87 -3.88 -24.30
CA ASN A 67 10.76 -3.05 -25.50
C ASN A 67 9.96 -3.73 -26.64
N GLY A 68 8.94 -4.52 -26.29
CA GLY A 68 8.07 -5.23 -27.23
C GLY A 68 8.64 -6.54 -27.79
N ALA A 69 9.90 -6.87 -27.49
CA ALA A 69 10.50 -8.17 -27.84
C ALA A 69 10.41 -9.15 -26.66
N PRO A 70 10.32 -10.48 -26.89
CA PRO A 70 10.37 -11.46 -25.81
C PRO A 70 11.61 -11.30 -24.92
N LEU A 71 11.41 -11.29 -23.61
CA LEU A 71 12.48 -11.33 -22.63
C LEU A 71 12.70 -12.77 -22.18
N ASN A 72 13.75 -13.40 -22.71
CA ASN A 72 14.12 -14.77 -22.35
C ASN A 72 15.01 -14.73 -21.10
N PHE A 73 14.46 -15.13 -19.96
CA PHE A 73 15.17 -15.23 -18.69
C PHE A 73 15.34 -16.70 -18.27
N ASP A 74 16.50 -17.01 -17.71
CA ASP A 74 16.90 -18.38 -17.35
C ASP A 74 16.41 -18.77 -15.94
N ALA A 75 16.17 -17.77 -15.07
CA ALA A 75 15.66 -17.99 -13.71
C ALA A 75 14.91 -16.77 -13.17
N VAL A 76 14.03 -17.03 -12.20
CA VAL A 76 13.36 -16.01 -11.38
C VAL A 76 13.96 -16.07 -9.97
N ASN A 77 14.72 -15.04 -9.58
CA ASN A 77 15.39 -14.96 -8.28
C ASN A 77 14.56 -14.21 -7.22
N GLY A 78 13.35 -13.80 -7.59
CA GLY A 78 12.40 -13.15 -6.71
C GLY A 78 11.33 -12.42 -7.50
N PHE A 79 10.13 -12.38 -6.96
CA PHE A 79 9.00 -11.65 -7.51
C PHE A 79 8.13 -11.16 -6.37
N ASP A 80 7.77 -9.89 -6.39
CA ASP A 80 6.87 -9.32 -5.40
C ASP A 80 5.97 -8.26 -6.02
N ILE A 81 4.78 -8.07 -5.44
CA ILE A 81 3.80 -7.08 -5.87
C ILE A 81 3.59 -6.11 -4.70
N PRO A 82 3.86 -4.79 -4.89
CA PRO A 82 3.65 -3.80 -3.84
C PRO A 82 2.19 -3.75 -3.40
N ALA A 83 1.92 -3.43 -2.14
CA ALA A 83 0.56 -3.57 -1.62
C ALA A 83 -0.41 -2.48 -2.10
N ASN A 84 0.10 -1.42 -2.72
CA ASN A 84 -0.73 -0.43 -3.41
C ASN A 84 -1.34 -0.95 -4.72
N VAL A 85 -0.88 -2.09 -5.26
CA VAL A 85 -1.48 -2.74 -6.43
C VAL A 85 -2.72 -3.54 -5.99
N ARG A 86 -3.90 -3.07 -6.41
CA ARG A 86 -5.20 -3.58 -5.95
C ARG A 86 -6.02 -4.18 -7.08
N ALA A 87 -6.41 -5.44 -6.93
CA ALA A 87 -7.42 -6.08 -7.75
C ALA A 87 -8.82 -5.62 -7.34
N ALA A 88 -9.68 -5.39 -8.34
CA ALA A 88 -11.10 -5.10 -8.14
C ALA A 88 -11.97 -6.36 -8.02
N ALA A 89 -11.47 -7.51 -8.48
CA ALA A 89 -12.12 -8.82 -8.41
C ALA A 89 -11.07 -9.93 -8.31
N SER A 90 -11.40 -11.06 -7.66
CA SER A 90 -10.44 -12.15 -7.48
C SER A 90 -10.10 -12.81 -8.80
N ASN A 91 -8.83 -13.21 -8.95
CA ASN A 91 -8.32 -13.97 -10.11
C ASN A 91 -8.47 -13.26 -11.47
N VAL A 92 -8.54 -11.93 -11.48
CA VAL A 92 -8.62 -11.11 -12.70
C VAL A 92 -7.33 -10.31 -12.88
N PRO A 93 -6.86 -10.09 -14.13
CA PRO A 93 -5.72 -9.22 -14.39
C PRO A 93 -5.89 -7.80 -13.82
N VAL A 94 -4.80 -7.20 -13.36
CA VAL A 94 -4.76 -5.87 -12.74
C VAL A 94 -3.77 -4.97 -13.48
N THR A 95 -4.12 -3.70 -13.65
CA THR A 95 -3.16 -2.67 -14.07
C THR A 95 -2.31 -2.27 -12.88
N GLY A 96 -0.99 -2.39 -13.00
CA GLY A 96 -0.05 -2.19 -11.90
C GLY A 96 1.24 -2.95 -12.14
N ARG A 97 2.26 -2.63 -11.36
CA ARG A 97 3.60 -3.20 -11.54
C ARG A 97 3.94 -4.18 -10.43
N GLY A 98 4.30 -5.40 -10.81
CA GLY A 98 5.12 -6.28 -9.97
C GLY A 98 6.60 -6.05 -10.23
N PHE A 99 7.46 -6.40 -9.29
CA PHE A 99 8.91 -6.29 -9.43
C PHE A 99 9.53 -7.68 -9.38
N ALA A 100 10.39 -7.98 -10.35
CA ALA A 100 11.05 -9.27 -10.46
C ALA A 100 12.56 -9.12 -10.61
N ALA A 101 13.32 -9.94 -9.91
CA ALA A 101 14.72 -10.14 -10.17
C ALA A 101 14.87 -11.33 -11.12
N LEU A 102 15.22 -11.06 -12.37
CA LEU A 102 15.33 -12.08 -13.42
C LEU A 102 16.78 -12.26 -13.84
N GLN A 103 17.20 -13.51 -13.96
CA GLN A 103 18.51 -13.86 -14.50
C GLN A 103 18.43 -14.01 -16.01
N VAL A 104 19.30 -13.32 -16.74
CA VAL A 104 19.50 -13.47 -18.19
C VAL A 104 20.98 -13.71 -18.43
N GLY A 105 21.33 -14.91 -18.90
CA GLY A 105 22.69 -15.42 -18.92
C GLY A 105 23.31 -15.42 -17.53
N SER A 106 24.42 -14.72 -17.36
CA SER A 106 25.14 -14.60 -16.09
C SER A 106 24.70 -13.43 -15.22
N SER A 107 23.73 -12.62 -15.65
CA SER A 107 23.37 -11.37 -15.00
C SER A 107 21.96 -11.40 -14.44
N THR A 108 21.83 -11.11 -13.14
CA THR A 108 20.54 -10.83 -12.51
C THR A 108 20.26 -9.34 -12.61
N ASN A 109 19.08 -8.99 -13.12
CA ASN A 109 18.60 -7.61 -13.20
C ASN A 109 17.21 -7.49 -12.56
N LEU A 110 16.92 -6.30 -12.04
CA LEU A 110 15.62 -5.92 -11.52
C LEU A 110 14.76 -5.35 -12.65
N TYR A 111 13.54 -5.85 -12.75
CA TYR A 111 12.53 -5.42 -13.73
C TYR A 111 11.25 -5.01 -13.01
N ALA A 112 10.60 -3.97 -13.51
CA ALA A 112 9.18 -3.72 -13.24
C ALA A 112 8.37 -4.35 -14.38
N ILE A 113 7.39 -5.20 -14.05
CA ILE A 113 6.53 -5.90 -15.02
C ILE A 113 5.10 -5.40 -14.86
N GLU A 114 4.51 -4.86 -15.94
CA GLU A 114 3.11 -4.48 -15.98
C GLU A 114 2.22 -5.73 -15.98
N LEU A 115 1.45 -5.92 -14.91
CA LEU A 115 0.72 -7.16 -14.62
C LEU A 115 -0.45 -7.44 -15.59
N SER A 116 -0.89 -6.42 -16.33
CA SER A 116 -1.96 -6.53 -17.33
C SER A 116 -1.45 -6.89 -18.74
N THR A 117 -0.14 -6.74 -19.01
CA THR A 117 0.42 -6.90 -20.37
C THR A 117 1.67 -7.77 -20.44
N GLY A 118 2.35 -8.02 -19.32
CA GLY A 118 3.67 -8.67 -19.29
C GLY A 118 4.81 -7.76 -19.76
N ALA A 119 4.55 -6.48 -20.05
CA ALA A 119 5.60 -5.56 -20.47
C ALA A 119 6.56 -5.24 -19.30
N ALA A 120 7.81 -5.63 -19.46
CA ALA A 120 8.89 -5.39 -18.53
C ALA A 120 9.64 -4.08 -18.87
N THR A 121 10.03 -3.36 -17.83
CA THR A 121 10.98 -2.24 -17.88
C THR A 121 12.20 -2.63 -17.06
N LEU A 122 13.39 -2.57 -17.66
CA LEU A 122 14.65 -2.76 -16.94
C LEU A 122 14.89 -1.60 -15.98
N ILE A 123 15.12 -1.91 -14.70
CA ILE A 123 15.51 -0.94 -13.68
C ILE A 123 17.03 -0.89 -13.53
N GLY A 124 17.68 -2.06 -13.47
CA GLY A 124 19.13 -2.15 -13.39
C GLY A 124 19.62 -3.49 -12.83
N PRO A 125 20.95 -3.69 -12.73
CA PRO A 125 21.52 -4.91 -12.19
C PRO A 125 21.25 -5.09 -10.69
N VAL A 126 21.12 -6.34 -10.24
CA VAL A 126 21.03 -6.69 -8.82
C VAL A 126 22.33 -7.36 -8.39
N GLY A 127 23.09 -6.68 -7.54
CA GLY A 127 24.40 -7.15 -7.09
C GLY A 127 25.41 -7.29 -8.23
N THR A 128 26.47 -8.05 -8.00
CA THR A 128 27.57 -8.27 -8.95
C THR A 128 27.60 -9.68 -9.55
N GLY A 129 26.61 -10.53 -9.20
CA GLY A 129 26.58 -11.95 -9.59
C GLY A 129 27.53 -12.86 -8.80
N ALA A 130 28.34 -12.32 -7.88
CA ALA A 130 29.26 -13.11 -7.05
C ALA A 130 28.54 -14.00 -6.02
N THR A 131 27.36 -13.57 -5.57
CA THR A 131 26.45 -14.33 -4.72
C THR A 131 25.09 -14.42 -5.41
N PRO A 132 24.50 -15.61 -5.56
CA PRO A 132 23.14 -15.73 -6.09
C PRO A 132 22.15 -14.94 -5.23
N LEU A 133 21.25 -14.21 -5.87
CA LEU A 133 20.15 -13.56 -5.17
C LEU A 133 19.19 -14.65 -4.66
N ALA A 134 18.89 -14.62 -3.37
CA ALA A 134 18.06 -15.61 -2.69
C ALA A 134 16.57 -15.24 -2.60
N GLY A 135 16.23 -13.96 -2.81
CA GLY A 135 14.85 -13.49 -2.76
C GLY A 135 14.72 -11.99 -2.98
N LEU A 136 13.48 -11.56 -3.20
CA LEU A 136 13.08 -10.16 -3.37
C LEU A 136 11.81 -9.92 -2.56
N ALA A 137 11.76 -8.82 -1.82
CA ALA A 137 10.54 -8.29 -1.24
C ALA A 137 10.52 -6.77 -1.47
N VAL A 138 9.36 -6.24 -1.80
CA VAL A 138 9.15 -4.80 -2.00
C VAL A 138 8.36 -4.26 -0.81
N GLY A 139 9.01 -3.41 -0.03
CA GLY A 139 8.35 -2.68 1.05
C GLY A 139 7.58 -1.48 0.51
N ASP A 140 6.39 -1.24 1.03
CA ASP A 140 5.68 0.01 0.77
C ASP A 140 6.36 1.17 1.51
N ALA A 141 6.34 2.35 0.88
CA ALA A 141 6.70 3.57 1.59
C ALA A 141 5.75 3.76 2.80
N PRO A 142 6.22 4.22 3.96
CA PRO A 142 5.39 4.27 5.15
C PRO A 142 4.14 5.12 4.96
N ALA A 143 3.05 4.75 5.62
CA ALA A 143 1.86 5.59 5.70
C ALA A 143 2.12 6.89 6.49
N GLY A 144 3.18 6.95 7.30
CA GLY A 144 3.49 8.11 8.12
C GLY A 144 2.60 8.25 9.36
N SER A 145 2.87 9.28 10.16
CA SER A 145 2.16 9.60 11.40
C SER A 145 1.49 10.99 11.28
N ILE A 146 0.28 11.14 11.82
CA ILE A 146 -0.41 12.44 11.86
C ILE A 146 -0.21 13.07 13.23
N GLY A 147 0.19 14.33 13.25
CA GLY A 147 0.30 15.14 14.45
C GLY A 147 -0.16 16.58 14.24
N PHE A 148 -0.33 17.31 15.33
CA PHE A 148 -0.54 18.75 15.26
C PHE A 148 0.75 19.45 14.82
N ARG A 149 0.60 20.50 14.01
CA ARG A 149 1.71 21.34 13.57
C ARG A 149 2.30 22.16 14.72
N GLU A 150 1.46 22.57 15.66
CA GLU A 150 1.82 23.35 16.83
C GLU A 150 1.41 22.58 18.09
N ALA A 151 2.19 22.71 19.17
CA ALA A 151 1.86 22.09 20.46
C ALA A 151 0.74 22.83 21.21
N THR A 152 0.46 24.09 20.86
CA THR A 152 -0.59 24.91 21.48
C THR A 152 -1.32 25.72 20.42
N TYR A 153 -2.64 25.79 20.56
CA TYR A 153 -3.50 26.66 19.77
C TYR A 153 -4.27 27.59 20.72
N THR A 154 -4.47 28.83 20.28
CA THR A 154 -5.23 29.84 21.04
C THR A 154 -6.28 30.47 20.15
N VAL A 155 -7.45 30.71 20.71
CA VAL A 155 -8.56 31.40 20.05
C VAL A 155 -9.25 32.29 21.07
N SER A 156 -9.75 33.44 20.63
CA SER A 156 -10.63 34.25 21.48
C SER A 156 -11.98 33.55 21.65
N GLU A 157 -12.61 33.71 22.80
CA GLU A 157 -13.99 33.25 23.03
C GLU A 157 -14.99 33.82 21.99
N ASP A 158 -14.66 34.98 21.41
CA ASP A 158 -15.46 35.64 20.37
C ASP A 158 -15.11 35.18 18.95
N GLY A 159 -14.09 34.34 18.80
CA GLY A 159 -13.53 33.93 17.51
C GLY A 159 -14.35 32.90 16.74
N GLY A 160 -15.28 32.20 17.41
CA GLY A 160 -16.23 31.24 16.83
C GLY A 160 -15.63 29.93 16.29
N THR A 161 -14.43 29.95 15.72
CA THR A 161 -13.71 28.78 15.19
C THR A 161 -12.21 28.85 15.45
N ILE A 162 -11.60 27.70 15.68
CA ILE A 162 -10.14 27.53 15.76
C ILE A 162 -9.61 26.70 14.59
N ASP A 163 -8.48 27.14 14.03
CA ASP A 163 -7.78 26.47 12.93
C ASP A 163 -6.76 25.48 13.50
N LEU A 164 -7.07 24.19 13.43
CA LEU A 164 -6.13 23.12 13.76
C LEU A 164 -5.37 22.73 12.49
N ASN A 165 -4.05 22.96 12.51
CA ASN A 165 -3.17 22.59 11.41
C ASN A 165 -2.57 21.21 11.71
N LEU A 166 -2.89 20.20 10.91
CA LEU A 166 -2.32 18.87 11.03
C LEU A 166 -1.23 18.66 9.99
N VAL A 167 -0.20 17.92 10.39
CA VAL A 167 0.90 17.48 9.53
C VAL A 167 0.97 15.96 9.53
N ARG A 168 1.25 15.39 8.36
CA ARG A 168 1.57 13.98 8.20
C ARG A 168 3.08 13.86 7.95
N ALA A 169 3.79 13.21 8.87
CA ALA A 169 5.24 13.06 8.87
C ALA A 169 5.66 11.61 8.60
N ASP A 170 6.92 11.40 8.25
CA ASP A 170 7.55 10.07 8.08
C ASP A 170 6.87 9.13 7.06
N GLY A 171 6.06 9.68 6.17
CA GLY A 171 5.34 8.93 5.16
C GLY A 171 4.09 9.65 4.65
N SER A 172 3.63 9.27 3.47
CA SER A 172 2.39 9.82 2.89
C SER A 172 1.60 8.80 2.06
N THR A 173 1.99 7.52 2.12
CA THR A 173 1.39 6.46 1.31
C THR A 173 0.01 6.07 1.83
N GLY A 174 -0.95 5.99 0.91
CA GLY A 174 -2.34 5.63 1.19
C GLY A 174 -3.10 6.71 1.95
N ALA A 175 -4.42 6.56 1.99
CA ALA A 175 -5.25 7.42 2.84
C ALA A 175 -5.05 7.05 4.32
N LEU A 176 -4.99 8.05 5.19
CA LEU A 176 -4.85 7.86 6.63
C LEU A 176 -5.88 8.72 7.36
N THR A 177 -6.57 8.11 8.31
CA THR A 177 -7.65 8.77 9.06
C THR A 177 -7.26 8.88 10.53
N VAL A 178 -7.47 10.04 11.12
CA VAL A 178 -7.31 10.30 12.56
C VAL A 178 -8.62 10.81 13.15
N SER A 179 -8.93 10.41 14.38
CA SER A 179 -10.03 10.96 15.15
C SER A 179 -9.47 12.00 16.13
N LEU A 180 -9.93 13.24 16.00
CA LEU A 180 -9.59 14.34 16.88
C LEU A 180 -10.66 14.45 17.96
N ALA A 181 -10.27 14.30 19.22
CA ALA A 181 -11.17 14.52 20.35
C ALA A 181 -10.71 15.74 21.14
N ALA A 182 -11.68 16.50 21.64
CA ALA A 182 -11.44 17.60 22.54
C ALA A 182 -11.74 17.15 23.98
N THR A 183 -10.79 17.39 24.88
CA THR A 183 -10.96 17.10 26.30
C THR A 183 -10.94 18.41 27.08
N ALA A 184 -11.91 18.57 27.98
CA ALA A 184 -11.98 19.71 28.89
C ALA A 184 -10.74 19.76 29.80
N GLY A 185 -10.11 20.94 29.87
CA GLY A 185 -9.05 21.27 30.83
C GLY A 185 -9.59 22.24 31.86
N THR A 186 -9.17 23.50 31.78
CA THR A 186 -9.79 24.61 32.53
C THR A 186 -11.10 25.10 31.90
N ALA A 187 -11.25 24.94 30.59
CA ALA A 187 -12.52 25.09 29.88
C ALA A 187 -13.42 23.86 30.13
N ASN A 188 -14.73 24.05 30.14
CA ASN A 188 -15.71 22.98 30.35
C ASN A 188 -16.48 22.65 29.06
N ASN A 189 -17.32 21.60 29.08
CA ASN A 189 -18.04 21.11 27.91
C ASN A 189 -19.09 22.09 27.33
N SER A 190 -19.36 23.23 27.98
CA SER A 190 -20.17 24.31 27.40
C SER A 190 -19.39 25.22 26.46
N ASP A 191 -18.06 25.25 26.58
CA ASP A 191 -17.20 26.25 25.93
C ASP A 191 -16.77 25.82 24.52
N PHE A 192 -16.94 24.54 24.19
CA PHE A 192 -16.58 23.94 22.91
C PHE A 192 -17.52 22.78 22.54
N THR A 193 -17.55 22.42 21.26
CA THR A 193 -18.23 21.20 20.82
C THR A 193 -17.25 20.02 20.87
N GLY A 194 -17.39 19.13 21.86
CA GLY A 194 -16.45 18.02 22.11
C GLY A 194 -16.71 16.72 21.31
N ALA A 195 -17.50 16.75 20.25
CA ALA A 195 -17.71 15.56 19.44
C ALA A 195 -16.43 15.20 18.68
N PRO A 196 -15.98 13.92 18.68
CA PRO A 196 -14.82 13.51 17.91
C PRO A 196 -15.00 13.84 16.43
N VAL A 197 -13.99 14.45 15.84
CA VAL A 197 -13.96 14.78 14.41
C VAL A 197 -13.00 13.86 13.68
N VAL A 198 -13.49 13.26 12.61
CA VAL A 198 -12.69 12.40 11.75
C VAL A 198 -12.03 13.26 10.67
N VAL A 199 -10.70 13.25 10.62
CA VAL A 199 -9.91 13.90 9.57
C VAL A 199 -9.24 12.83 8.72
N THR A 200 -9.44 12.89 7.41
CA THR A 200 -8.80 12.01 6.45
C THR A 200 -7.75 12.78 5.64
N PHE A 201 -6.53 12.28 5.65
CA PHE A 201 -5.48 12.65 4.70
C PHE A 201 -5.59 11.74 3.49
N ALA A 202 -5.71 12.31 2.30
CA ALA A 202 -5.60 11.56 1.05
C ALA A 202 -4.17 11.02 0.86
N ASP A 203 -4.03 10.07 -0.08
CA ASP A 203 -2.72 9.61 -0.53
C ASP A 203 -1.86 10.80 -1.01
N GLY A 204 -0.59 10.85 -0.57
CA GLY A 204 0.32 11.95 -0.84
C GLY A 204 0.04 13.27 -0.09
N GLN A 205 -1.08 13.39 0.64
CA GLN A 205 -1.38 14.59 1.41
C GLN A 205 -0.49 14.67 2.66
N THR A 206 0.20 15.80 2.84
CA THR A 206 1.12 16.02 3.98
C THR A 206 0.64 17.10 4.96
N ARG A 207 -0.40 17.86 4.58
CA ARG A 207 -0.99 18.94 5.40
C ARG A 207 -2.51 18.96 5.30
N HIS A 208 -3.17 19.21 6.43
CA HIS A 208 -4.62 19.40 6.49
C HIS A 208 -4.94 20.56 7.43
N ARG A 209 -5.90 21.42 7.06
CA ARG A 209 -6.45 22.46 7.95
C ARG A 209 -7.87 22.06 8.34
N HIS A 210 -8.11 21.96 9.63
CA HIS A 210 -9.42 21.62 10.16
C HIS A 210 -9.97 22.76 11.03
N TYR A 211 -11.24 23.10 10.81
CA TYR A 211 -11.94 24.13 11.58
C TYR A 211 -12.79 23.48 12.66
N GLN A 212 -12.49 23.77 13.94
CA GLN A 212 -13.33 23.36 15.07
C GLN A 212 -14.14 24.53 15.60
N HIS A 213 -15.43 24.31 15.83
CA HIS A 213 -16.32 25.32 16.39
C HIS A 213 -16.19 25.42 17.92
N HIS A 214 -16.01 26.64 18.41
CA HIS A 214 -16.14 26.97 19.82
C HIS A 214 -17.50 27.63 20.08
N ARG A 215 -18.10 27.37 21.25
CA ARG A 215 -19.36 28.00 21.66
C ARG A 215 -19.09 29.03 22.75
N GLY A 216 -18.55 30.19 22.37
CA GLY A 216 -18.53 31.36 23.24
C GLY A 216 -19.81 32.17 23.09
N ARG A 217 -20.61 32.34 24.15
CA ARG A 217 -21.49 33.50 24.30
C ARG A 217 -20.83 34.45 25.29
N CYS A 218 -20.45 35.64 24.84
CA CYS A 218 -19.84 36.66 25.68
C CYS A 218 -20.78 37.03 26.84
N ARG A 219 -20.39 36.73 28.08
CA ARG A 219 -20.79 37.49 29.27
C ARG A 219 -19.66 37.48 30.30
N GLY A 220 -18.71 38.40 30.13
CA GLY A 220 -17.78 38.82 31.17
C GLY A 220 -16.32 38.57 30.81
N THR A 221 -15.57 39.67 30.70
CA THR A 221 -14.12 39.73 30.52
C THR A 221 -13.38 38.78 31.47
N HIS A 222 -12.68 37.74 30.96
CA HIS A 222 -11.36 37.28 31.44
C HIS A 222 -10.83 36.07 30.64
N GLY A 223 -9.68 36.27 29.96
CA GLY A 223 -8.59 35.29 29.88
C GLY A 223 -8.70 34.19 28.81
N ASN A 224 -7.76 34.21 27.85
CA ASN A 224 -7.52 33.17 26.84
C ASN A 224 -7.73 31.74 27.37
N SER A 225 -8.63 30.99 26.74
CA SER A 225 -8.79 29.56 27.00
C SER A 225 -7.72 28.77 26.23
N HIS A 226 -6.96 27.97 26.97
CA HIS A 226 -5.94 27.08 26.41
C HIS A 226 -6.60 25.73 26.07
N PHE A 227 -6.49 25.32 24.80
CA PHE A 227 -6.89 23.99 24.37
C PHE A 227 -5.66 23.06 24.40
N CYS A 228 -5.73 22.00 25.21
CA CYS A 228 -4.80 20.86 25.09
C CYS A 228 -5.47 19.82 24.21
N ALA A 229 -5.11 19.78 22.93
CA ALA A 229 -5.49 18.69 22.05
C ALA A 229 -4.52 17.52 22.27
N GLN A 230 -5.04 16.32 22.54
CA GLN A 230 -4.28 15.07 22.63
C GLN A 230 -4.69 14.14 21.50
#